data_AF-A0A3D0SYG8-F1
#
_entry.id   AF-A0A3D0SYG8-F1
#
_cell.length_a   1.000
_cell.length_b   1.000
_cell.length_c   1.000
_cell.angle_alpha   90.00
_cell.angle_beta   90.00
_cell.angle_gamma   90.00
#
_symmetry.space_group_name_H-M   'P 1'
#
loop_
_entity.id
_entity.type
_entity.pdbx_description
1 polymer ?
#
loop_
_entity_poly.entity_id
_entity_poly.type
_entity_poly.pdbx_seq_one_letter_code
_entity_poly.pdbx_strand_id
1 'polypeptide(L)'
;RKPVQASTRRIVSRSLLVELSNPKTALFFIAFLPQFTHATGDVLIMDLLVLGLLFSVIALCCDLLVVQLSHQLGRWMAKNPRIAVRQEQLVGLIFLGLGATLLLDFGQTATV
;
A
#
# COMPACT_ATOMS: atom_id res chain seq x y z
N ARG A 1 -18.60 -13.05 4.33
CA ARG A 1 -18.79 -12.77 2.88
C ARG A 1 -18.22 -13.96 2.10
N LYS A 2 -18.97 -14.60 1.19
CA LYS A 2 -18.43 -15.67 0.33
C LYS A 2 -17.41 -15.03 -0.64
N PRO A 3 -16.17 -15.54 -0.77
CA PRO A 3 -15.19 -14.95 -1.67
C PRO A 3 -15.70 -15.05 -3.10
N VAL A 4 -15.64 -13.94 -3.85
CA VAL A 4 -15.93 -13.95 -5.28
C VAL A 4 -14.89 -14.84 -5.94
N GLN A 5 -15.30 -16.02 -6.39
CA GLN A 5 -14.45 -16.95 -7.14
C GLN A 5 -14.19 -16.39 -8.55
N ALA A 6 -13.34 -15.37 -8.62
CA ALA A 6 -12.77 -14.94 -9.89
C ALA A 6 -11.61 -15.87 -10.25
N SER A 7 -11.46 -16.18 -11.55
CA SER A 7 -10.27 -16.88 -12.05
C SER A 7 -9.01 -16.16 -11.57
N THR A 8 -8.01 -16.90 -11.08
CA THR A 8 -6.71 -16.36 -10.61
C THR A 8 -6.12 -15.40 -11.63
N ARG A 9 -6.21 -15.72 -12.92
CA ARG A 9 -5.74 -14.86 -14.01
C ARG A 9 -6.43 -13.50 -14.02
N ARG A 10 -7.75 -13.45 -13.74
CA ARG A 10 -8.53 -12.22 -13.68
C ARG A 10 -8.20 -11.39 -12.45
N ILE A 11 -7.87 -12.03 -11.32
CA ILE A 11 -7.42 -11.33 -10.12
C ILE A 11 -6.06 -10.68 -10.38
N VAL A 12 -5.10 -11.46 -10.89
CA VAL A 12 -3.75 -10.99 -11.20
C VAL A 12 -3.78 -9.84 -12.22
N SER A 13 -4.52 -9.99 -13.32
CA SER A 13 -4.59 -8.93 -14.33
C SER A 13 -5.22 -7.64 -13.78
N ARG A 14 -6.24 -7.75 -12.91
CA ARG A 14 -6.87 -6.58 -12.29
C ARG A 14 -5.93 -5.92 -11.28
N SER A 15 -5.22 -6.69 -10.47
CA SER A 15 -4.23 -6.15 -9.52
C SER A 15 -3.11 -5.42 -10.26
N LEU A 16 -2.55 -6.03 -11.31
CA LEU A 16 -1.57 -5.39 -12.19
C LEU A 16 -2.08 -4.05 -12.73
N LEU A 17 -3.31 -4.04 -13.24
CA LEU A 17 -3.88 -2.84 -13.86
C LEU A 17 -4.12 -1.73 -12.83
N VAL A 18 -4.57 -2.08 -11.62
CA VAL A 18 -4.72 -1.13 -10.50
C VAL A 18 -3.38 -0.56 -10.06
N GLU A 19 -2.35 -1.40 -10.00
CA GLU A 19 -1.00 -1.00 -9.57
C GLU A 19 -0.28 -0.15 -10.62
N LEU A 20 -0.37 -0.53 -11.90
CA LEU A 20 0.10 0.28 -13.04
C LEU A 20 -0.62 1.62 -13.14
N SER A 21 -1.92 1.64 -12.83
CA SER A 21 -2.72 2.88 -12.83
C SER A 21 -2.49 3.73 -11.57
N ASN A 22 -1.70 3.25 -10.60
CA ASN A 22 -1.41 4.01 -9.38
C ASN A 22 -0.23 4.95 -9.64
N PRO A 23 -0.47 6.26 -9.87
CA PRO A 23 0.60 7.20 -10.19
C PRO A 23 1.60 7.33 -9.04
N LYS A 24 1.19 7.00 -7.80
CA LYS A 24 2.08 7.05 -6.64
C LYS A 24 3.24 6.07 -6.77
N THR A 25 2.99 4.85 -7.24
CA THR A 25 4.03 3.82 -7.42
C THR A 25 5.01 4.25 -8.51
N ALA A 26 4.49 4.76 -9.63
CA ALA A 26 5.32 5.28 -10.72
C ALA A 26 6.16 6.49 -10.28
N LEU A 27 5.56 7.46 -9.60
CA LEU A 27 6.25 8.64 -9.07
C LEU A 27 7.32 8.26 -8.03
N PHE A 28 7.03 7.30 -7.15
CA PHE A 28 8.01 6.78 -6.21
C PHE A 28 9.22 6.21 -6.95
N PHE A 29 9.00 5.37 -7.96
CA PHE A 29 10.11 4.79 -8.70
C PHE A 29 10.92 5.82 -9.50
N ILE A 30 10.26 6.75 -10.19
CA ILE A 30 10.94 7.81 -10.94
C ILE A 30 11.73 8.74 -10.00
N ALA A 31 11.21 9.01 -8.80
CA ALA A 31 11.87 9.90 -7.85
C ALA A 31 13.04 9.22 -7.13
N PHE A 32 12.89 7.95 -6.74
CA PHE A 32 13.86 7.26 -5.87
C PHE A 32 14.83 6.34 -6.62
N LEU A 33 14.38 5.56 -7.62
CA LEU A 33 15.26 4.56 -8.26
C LEU A 33 16.46 5.17 -8.99
N PRO A 34 16.33 6.29 -9.75
CA PRO A 34 17.49 6.89 -10.41
C PRO A 34 18.59 7.35 -9.45
N GLN A 35 18.27 7.59 -8.17
CA GLN A 35 19.25 8.02 -7.17
C GLN A 35 20.17 6.87 -6.72
N PHE A 36 19.82 5.61 -7.03
CA PHE A 36 20.57 4.42 -6.63
C PHE A 36 21.42 3.81 -7.76
N THR A 37 21.41 4.41 -8.96
CA THR A 37 22.27 4.00 -10.08
C THR A 37 23.07 5.18 -10.61
N HIS A 38 24.27 4.90 -11.11
CA HIS A 38 25.11 5.87 -11.83
C HIS A 38 25.04 5.68 -13.35
N ALA A 39 24.20 4.75 -13.83
CA ALA A 39 24.08 4.43 -15.24
C ALA A 39 23.42 5.57 -16.03
N THR A 40 23.92 5.83 -17.23
CA THR A 40 23.39 6.82 -18.17
C THR A 40 23.11 6.17 -19.52
N GLY A 41 22.09 6.65 -20.25
CA GLY A 41 21.73 6.12 -21.57
C GLY A 41 21.05 4.75 -21.49
N ASP A 42 21.35 3.86 -22.44
CA ASP A 42 20.62 2.58 -22.62
C ASP A 42 20.72 1.63 -21.41
N VAL A 43 21.79 1.73 -20.61
CA VAL A 43 22.01 0.89 -19.43
C VAL A 43 21.10 1.29 -18.25
N LEU A 44 20.63 2.54 -18.23
CA LEU A 44 19.77 3.07 -17.17
C LEU A 44 18.46 2.28 -17.06
N ILE A 45 17.82 1.95 -18.19
CA ILE A 45 16.53 1.24 -18.17
C ILE A 45 16.69 -0.15 -17.55
N MET A 46 17.79 -0.85 -17.86
CA MET A 46 18.05 -2.19 -17.30
C MET A 46 18.30 -2.11 -15.80
N ASP A 47 19.09 -1.15 -15.33
CA ASP A 47 19.33 -0.95 -13.90
C ASP A 47 18.04 -0.62 -13.14
N LEU A 48 17.19 0.26 -13.69
CA LEU A 48 15.90 0.60 -13.10
C LEU A 48 14.96 -0.62 -13.05
N LEU A 49 14.96 -1.48 -14.07
CA LEU A 49 14.17 -2.72 -14.07
C LEU A 49 14.67 -3.71 -13.01
N VAL A 50 15.98 -3.91 -12.89
CA VAL A 50 16.57 -4.79 -11.86
C VAL A 50 16.25 -4.27 -10.47
N LEU A 51 16.43 -2.97 -10.23
CA LEU A 51 16.17 -2.35 -8.94
C LEU A 51 14.68 -2.36 -8.58
N GLY A 52 13.81 -2.08 -9.54
CA GLY A 52 12.36 -2.17 -9.38
C GLY A 52 11.90 -3.59 -9.07
N LEU A 53 12.47 -4.60 -9.74
CA LEU A 53 12.19 -6.01 -9.44
C LEU A 53 12.65 -6.38 -8.03
N LEU A 54 13.87 -6.00 -7.64
CA LEU A 54 14.41 -6.24 -6.30
C LEU A 54 13.51 -5.62 -5.22
N PHE A 55 13.13 -4.35 -5.41
CA PHE A 55 12.19 -3.68 -4.52
C PHE A 55 10.86 -4.42 -4.42
N SER A 56 10.30 -4.86 -5.55
CA SER A 56 9.02 -5.58 -5.60
C SER A 56 9.09 -6.92 -4.86
N VAL A 57 10.21 -7.65 -4.97
CA VAL A 57 10.43 -8.90 -4.22
C VAL A 57 10.49 -8.64 -2.71
N ILE A 58 11.20 -7.58 -2.30
CA ILE A 58 11.27 -7.20 -0.88
C ILE A 58 9.88 -6.82 -0.36
N ALA A 59 9.15 -5.98 -1.10
CA ALA A 59 7.79 -5.58 -0.75
C ALA A 59 6.87 -6.80 -0.61
N LEU A 60 6.92 -7.74 -1.56
CA LEU A 60 6.17 -8.99 -1.51
C LEU A 60 6.52 -9.82 -0.27
N CYS A 61 7.81 -9.95 0.07
CA CYS A 61 8.23 -10.64 1.29
C CYS A 61 7.67 -9.98 2.56
N CYS A 62 7.71 -8.65 2.64
CA CYS A 62 7.11 -7.90 3.74
C CYS A 62 5.60 -8.13 3.83
N ASP A 63 4.89 -8.07 2.71
CA ASP A 63 3.44 -8.31 2.67
C ASP A 63 3.09 -9.73 3.11
N LEU A 64 3.86 -10.74 2.68
CA LEU A 64 3.67 -12.13 3.10
C LEU A 64 3.89 -12.30 4.61
N LEU A 65 4.91 -11.64 5.18
CA LEU A 65 5.14 -11.63 6.62
C LEU A 65 3.96 -10.99 7.37
N VAL A 66 3.47 -9.85 6.87
CA VAL A 66 2.29 -9.17 7.45
C VAL A 66 1.06 -10.08 7.37
N VAL A 67 0.83 -10.77 6.25
CA VAL A 67 -0.29 -11.71 6.09
C VAL A 67 -0.17 -12.87 7.09
N GLN A 68 1.01 -13.43 7.28
CA GLN A 68 1.23 -14.52 8.24
C GLN A 68 0.96 -14.08 9.68
N LEU A 69 1.47 -12.91 10.08
CA LEU A 69 1.23 -12.33 11.40
C LEU A 69 -0.25 -11.99 11.60
N SER A 70 -0.87 -11.37 10.59
CA SER A 70 -2.28 -10.98 10.61
C SER A 70 -3.21 -12.19 10.66
N HIS A 71 -2.83 -13.32 10.07
CA HIS A 71 -3.63 -14.55 10.15
C HIS A 71 -3.68 -15.12 11.57
N GLN A 72 -2.62 -14.97 12.36
CA GLN A 72 -2.64 -15.38 13.78
C GLN A 72 -3.45 -14.38 14.62
N LEU A 73 -3.17 -13.08 14.45
CA LEU A 73 -3.86 -12.01 15.18
C LEU A 73 -5.37 -12.00 14.87
N GLY A 74 -5.74 -12.14 13.60
CA GLY A 74 -7.13 -12.20 13.14
C GLY A 74 -7.90 -13.37 13.74
N ARG A 75 -7.27 -14.55 13.86
CA ARG A 75 -7.88 -15.71 14.54
C ARG A 75 -8.07 -15.48 16.03
N TRP A 76 -7.16 -14.78 16.69
CA TRP A 76 -7.29 -14.42 18.11
C TRP A 76 -8.38 -13.37 18.32
N MET A 77 -8.42 -12.32 17.49
CA MET A 77 -9.44 -11.27 17.56
C MET A 77 -10.84 -11.81 17.24
N ALA A 78 -10.97 -12.75 16.29
CA ALA A 78 -12.23 -13.40 15.95
C ALA A 78 -12.86 -14.18 17.13
N LYS A 79 -12.07 -14.58 18.13
CA LYS A 79 -12.59 -15.22 19.34
C LYS A 79 -13.28 -14.25 20.29
N ASN A 80 -13.05 -12.94 20.18
CA ASN A 80 -13.61 -11.96 21.10
C ASN A 80 -14.25 -10.77 20.35
N PRO A 81 -15.58 -10.75 20.17
CA PRO A 81 -16.27 -9.73 19.37
C PRO A 81 -16.09 -8.30 19.89
N ARG A 82 -15.79 -8.14 21.18
CA ARG A 82 -15.50 -6.82 21.78
C ARG A 82 -14.20 -6.19 21.25
N ILE A 83 -13.21 -7.01 20.87
CA ILE A 83 -11.93 -6.51 20.36
C ILE A 83 -12.11 -5.97 18.93
N ALA A 84 -12.87 -6.68 18.09
CA ALA A 84 -13.18 -6.23 16.74
C ALA A 84 -13.89 -4.86 16.74
N VAL A 85 -14.88 -4.68 17.62
CA VAL A 85 -15.60 -3.40 17.75
C VAL A 85 -14.68 -2.27 18.21
N ARG A 86 -13.79 -2.52 19.19
CA ARG A 86 -12.83 -1.50 19.64
C ARG A 86 -11.83 -1.10 18.56
N GLN A 87 -11.39 -2.05 17.73
CA GLN A 87 -10.51 -1.77 16.61
C GLN A 87 -11.19 -0.87 15.57
N GLU A 88 -12.44 -1.18 15.21
CA GLU A 88 -13.22 -0.34 14.28
C GLU A 88 -13.44 1.07 14.84
N GLN A 89 -13.75 1.19 16.14
CA GLN A 89 -13.90 2.49 16.81
C GLN A 89 -12.60 3.29 16.82
N LEU A 90 -11.46 2.66 17.11
CA LEU A 90 -10.15 3.31 17.07
C LEU A 90 -9.81 3.81 15.68
N VAL A 91 -10.01 2.99 14.65
CA VAL A 91 -9.77 3.39 13.25
C VAL A 91 -10.68 4.55 12.87
N GLY A 92 -11.97 4.49 13.20
CA GLY A 92 -12.92 5.59 12.98
C GLY A 92 -12.50 6.88 13.68
N LEU A 93 -12.03 6.80 14.93
CA LEU A 93 -11.57 7.96 15.69
C LEU A 93 -10.32 8.59 15.06
N ILE A 94 -9.36 7.77 14.59
CA ILE A 94 -8.17 8.24 13.89
C ILE A 94 -8.57 8.96 12.59
N PHE A 95 -9.50 8.42 11.82
CA PHE A 95 -9.98 9.06 10.59
C PHE A 95 -10.73 10.37 10.86
N LEU A 96 -11.56 10.43 11.90
CA LEU A 96 -12.21 11.67 12.32
C LEU A 96 -11.17 12.72 12.74
N GLY A 97 -10.14 12.32 13.49
CA GLY A 97 -9.03 13.19 13.86
C GLY A 97 -8.27 13.71 12.64
N LEU A 98 -7.90 12.84 11.70
CA LEU A 98 -7.25 13.22 10.45
C LEU A 98 -8.11 14.18 9.61
N GLY A 99 -9.41 13.92 9.50
CA GLY A 99 -10.34 14.79 8.81
C GLY A 99 -10.46 16.17 9.47
N ALA A 100 -10.48 16.23 10.81
CA ALA A 100 -10.47 17.47 11.56
C ALA A 100 -9.17 18.25 11.34
N THR A 101 -8.01 17.59 11.40
CA THR A 101 -6.72 18.23 11.11
C THR A 101 -6.68 18.81 9.71
N LEU A 102 -7.16 18.06 8.70
CA LEU A 102 -7.24 18.56 7.33
C LEU A 102 -8.17 19.78 7.23
N LEU A 103 -9.35 19.74 7.84
CA LEU A 103 -10.27 20.89 7.83
C LEU A 103 -9.65 22.14 8.46
N LEU A 104 -8.90 21.98 9.55
CA LEU A 104 -8.21 23.08 10.22
C LEU A 104 -7.06 23.63 9.37
N ASP A 105 -6.28 22.75 8.74
CA ASP A 105 -5.18 23.12 7.85
C ASP A 105 -5.69 23.85 6.60
N PHE A 106 -6.73 23.32 5.94
CA PHE A 106 -7.40 24.00 4.82
C PHE A 106 -7.99 25.36 5.20
N GLY A 107 -8.50 25.51 6.43
CA GLY A 107 -8.99 26.79 6.95
C GLY A 107 -7.90 27.86 7.10
N GLN A 108 -6.65 27.46 7.35
CA GLN A 108 -5.51 28.39 7.43
C GLN A 108 -5.00 28.78 6.04
N THR A 109 -4.95 27.85 5.10
CA THR A 109 -4.50 28.13 3.71
C THR A 109 -5.51 28.97 2.93
N ALA A 110 -6.80 28.92 3.28
CA ALA A 110 -7.84 29.74 2.63
C ALA A 110 -7.95 31.18 3.20
N THR A 111 -7.26 31.47 4.30
CA THR A 111 -7.26 32.80 4.95
C THR A 111 -5.97 33.60 4.69
N VAL A 112 -5.05 33.04 3.90
CA VAL A 112 -3.84 33.71 3.36
C VAL A 112 -4.04 33.96 1.87
#